data_AF-A0A813RBH8-F1
#
_entry.id   AF-A0A813RBH8-F1
#
_cell.length_a   1.000
_cell.length_b   1.000
_cell.length_c   1.000
_cell.angle_alpha   90.00
_cell.angle_beta   90.00
_cell.angle_gamma   90.00
#
_symmetry.space_group_name_H-M   'P 1'
#
loop_
_entity.id
_entity.type
_entity.pdbx_description
1 polymer ?
#
loop_
_entity_poly.entity_id
_entity_poly.type
_entity_poly.pdbx_seq_one_letter_code
_entity_poly.pdbx_strand_id
1 'polypeptide(L)'
;MAASAPKFAKPPAIRQSSDVTWFQSETKLTTTSTKYKQIIKVATGNNYDVTLVITELGPNDAGTYKIAVKNKADEITANVNLNFSNEDDAAAAAPAANSAEGTAPTFIQ
;
A
#
# COMPACT_ATOMS: atom_id res chain seq x y z
N MET A 1 51.77 20.06 0.97
CA MET A 1 51.08 19.08 1.83
C MET A 1 49.58 19.34 1.72
N ALA A 2 48.84 18.53 0.95
CA ALA A 2 47.39 18.71 0.79
C ALA A 2 46.68 17.81 1.82
N ALA A 3 45.89 18.43 2.70
CA ALA A 3 45.08 17.72 3.68
C ALA A 3 43.96 16.96 2.96
N SER A 4 43.99 15.63 3.06
CA SER A 4 42.95 14.75 2.55
C SER A 4 41.70 14.90 3.44
N ALA A 5 40.58 15.29 2.86
CA ALA A 5 39.32 15.43 3.58
C ALA A 5 38.86 14.07 4.15
N PRO A 6 38.26 14.03 5.36
CA PRO A 6 37.76 12.79 5.93
C PRO A 6 36.61 12.26 5.07
N LYS A 7 36.79 11.07 4.51
CA LYS A 7 35.74 10.32 3.81
C LYS A 7 34.70 9.93 4.85
N PHE A 8 33.58 10.66 4.93
CA PHE A 8 32.44 10.25 5.74
C PHE A 8 31.97 8.88 5.23
N ALA A 9 32.33 7.82 5.95
CA ALA A 9 31.71 6.53 5.75
C ALA A 9 30.21 6.73 5.98
N LYS A 10 29.42 6.54 4.92
CA LYS A 10 27.96 6.56 4.98
C LYS A 10 27.56 5.70 6.19
N PRO A 11 26.76 6.23 7.14
CA PRO A 11 26.44 5.52 8.37
C PRO A 11 25.93 4.11 8.01
N PRO A 12 26.26 3.09 8.82
CA PRO A 12 25.88 1.72 8.54
C PRO A 12 24.37 1.68 8.38
N ALA A 13 23.91 1.53 7.14
CA ALA A 13 22.50 1.32 6.88
C ALA A 13 22.19 -0.02 7.55
N ILE A 14 21.38 0.00 8.61
CA ILE A 14 20.80 -1.19 9.23
C ILE A 14 19.89 -1.79 8.16
N ARG A 15 20.50 -2.58 7.28
CA ARG A 15 19.87 -3.28 6.15
C ARG A 15 19.57 -4.68 6.67
N GLN A 16 18.44 -4.87 7.36
CA GLN A 16 17.74 -6.09 6.99
C GLN A 16 17.42 -5.92 5.51
N SER A 17 18.20 -6.59 4.66
CA SER A 17 18.01 -6.63 3.20
C SER A 17 16.71 -7.36 2.93
N SER A 18 15.61 -6.68 3.22
CA SER A 18 14.27 -7.15 3.00
C SER A 18 14.01 -6.88 1.53
N ASP A 19 13.95 -7.93 0.71
CA ASP A 19 13.66 -7.79 -0.71
C ASP A 19 12.17 -7.51 -0.86
N VAL A 20 11.83 -6.26 -1.16
CA VAL A 20 10.46 -5.82 -1.44
C VAL A 20 10.20 -5.96 -2.93
N THR A 21 9.18 -6.73 -3.28
CA THR A 21 8.70 -6.89 -4.66
C THR A 21 7.21 -6.56 -4.73
N TRP A 22 6.83 -5.77 -5.74
CA TRP A 22 5.43 -5.44 -6.02
C TRP A 22 4.93 -6.16 -7.26
N PHE A 23 3.65 -6.48 -7.27
CA PHE A 23 2.93 -7.10 -8.37
C PHE A 23 1.59 -6.38 -8.58
N GLN A 24 1.16 -6.28 -9.83
CA GLN A 24 -0.23 -5.99 -10.19
C GLN A 24 -0.81 -7.29 -10.77
N SER A 25 -1.79 -7.85 -10.07
CA SER A 25 -2.30 -9.20 -10.25
C SER A 25 -1.15 -10.23 -10.21
N GLU A 26 -0.72 -10.73 -11.36
CA GLU A 26 0.38 -11.70 -11.51
C GLU A 26 1.65 -11.09 -12.12
N THR A 27 1.59 -9.83 -12.55
CA THR A 27 2.71 -9.17 -13.24
C THR A 27 3.58 -8.41 -12.24
N LYS A 28 4.88 -8.72 -12.22
CA LYS A 28 5.87 -8.02 -11.39
C LYS A 28 6.03 -6.57 -11.86
N LEU A 29 5.94 -5.63 -10.93
CA LEU A 29 6.11 -4.21 -11.19
C LEU A 29 7.58 -3.80 -11.12
N THR A 30 7.99 -2.91 -12.02
CA THR A 30 9.31 -2.29 -12.03
C THR A 30 9.26 -0.96 -11.29
N THR A 31 9.69 -0.97 -10.02
CA THR A 31 9.62 0.17 -9.09
C THR A 31 10.68 1.26 -9.32
N THR A 32 11.50 1.09 -10.36
CA THR A 32 12.48 2.07 -10.86
C THR A 32 11.97 2.86 -12.07
N SER A 33 10.73 2.60 -12.50
CA SER A 33 10.10 3.30 -13.64
C SER A 33 9.55 4.67 -13.23
N THR A 34 9.23 5.50 -14.22
CA THR A 34 8.57 6.80 -13.99
C THR A 34 7.15 6.66 -13.44
N LYS A 35 6.47 5.58 -13.81
CA LYS A 35 5.10 5.28 -13.41
C LYS A 35 5.02 4.70 -12.00
N TYR A 36 5.86 3.72 -11.66
CA TYR A 36 5.85 3.06 -10.37
C TYR A 36 7.12 3.40 -9.59
N LYS A 37 6.97 4.08 -8.45
CA LYS A 37 8.08 4.46 -7.58
C LYS A 37 7.90 3.85 -6.20
N GLN A 38 8.87 3.06 -5.76
CA GLN A 38 8.93 2.56 -4.39
C GLN A 38 9.70 3.53 -3.49
N ILE A 39 9.13 3.83 -2.33
CA ILE A 39 9.75 4.58 -1.26
C ILE A 39 9.80 3.69 -0.02
N ILE A 40 10.99 3.55 0.57
CA ILE A 40 11.17 2.86 1.85
C ILE A 40 11.66 3.90 2.86
N LYS A 41 10.93 4.08 3.95
CA LYS A 41 11.31 4.94 5.07
C LYS A 41 11.58 4.09 6.30
N VAL A 42 12.60 4.47 7.06
CA VAL A 42 12.84 3.88 8.38
C VAL A 42 11.90 4.57 9.35
N ALA A 43 10.98 3.81 9.95
CA ALA A 43 10.10 4.30 11.00
C ALA A 43 10.83 4.20 12.36
N THR A 44 10.10 4.25 13.47
CA THR A 44 10.71 4.15 14.80
C THR A 44 11.21 2.73 15.08
N GLY A 45 12.47 2.58 15.48
CA GLY A 45 13.06 1.29 15.84
C GLY A 45 13.36 0.41 14.62
N ASN A 46 12.81 -0.82 14.61
CA ASN A 46 13.00 -1.82 13.55
C ASN A 46 11.86 -1.86 12.53
N ASN A 47 10.98 -0.86 12.55
CA ASN A 47 9.84 -0.78 11.65
C ASN A 47 10.23 0.00 10.40
N TYR A 48 9.68 -0.42 9.25
CA TYR A 48 9.90 0.23 7.97
C TYR A 48 8.55 0.50 7.30
N ASP A 49 8.40 1.72 6.79
CA ASP A 49 7.25 2.09 5.99
C ASP A 49 7.61 1.91 4.52
N VAL A 50 6.87 1.04 3.84
CA VAL A 50 7.04 0.79 2.41
C VAL A 50 5.84 1.38 1.68
N THR A 51 6.12 2.27 0.73
CA THR A 51 5.08 2.97 -0.05
C THR A 51 5.33 2.74 -1.54
N LEU A 52 4.29 2.34 -2.27
CA LEU A 52 4.25 2.36 -3.73
C LEU A 52 3.53 3.63 -4.18
N VAL A 53 4.20 4.44 -4.99
CA VAL A 53 3.62 5.63 -5.62
C VAL A 53 3.38 5.32 -7.10
N ILE A 54 2.16 5.58 -7.56
CA ILE A 54 1.75 5.44 -8.95
C ILE A 54 1.53 6.84 -9.52
N THR A 55 2.32 7.22 -10.52
CA THR A 55 2.21 8.51 -11.23
C THR A 55 1.22 8.36 -12.38
N GLU A 56 0.37 9.38 -12.62
CA GLU A 56 -0.63 9.39 -13.69
C GLU A 56 -1.55 8.16 -13.66
N LEU A 57 -2.39 8.08 -12.62
CA LEU A 57 -3.39 7.03 -12.49
C LEU A 57 -4.38 7.08 -13.67
N GLY A 58 -4.59 5.94 -14.31
CA GLY A 58 -5.63 5.75 -15.32
C GLY A 58 -6.44 4.48 -15.08
N PRO A 59 -7.48 4.22 -15.90
CA PRO A 59 -8.36 3.05 -15.74
C PRO A 59 -7.63 1.71 -15.75
N ASN A 60 -6.50 1.64 -16.48
CA ASN A 60 -5.66 0.44 -16.58
C ASN A 60 -4.83 0.16 -15.31
N ASP A 61 -4.78 1.10 -14.37
CA ASP A 61 -4.11 0.93 -13.08
C ASP A 61 -5.05 0.35 -12.02
N ALA A 62 -6.33 0.14 -12.35
CA ALA A 62 -7.25 -0.56 -11.46
C ALA A 62 -6.80 -2.02 -11.29
N GLY A 63 -7.10 -2.59 -10.13
CA GLY A 63 -6.94 -4.01 -9.87
C GLY A 63 -6.20 -4.30 -8.57
N THR A 64 -5.77 -5.55 -8.42
CA THR A 64 -5.19 -6.04 -7.19
C THR A 64 -3.68 -5.89 -7.21
N TYR A 65 -3.14 -5.11 -6.27
CA TYR A 65 -1.71 -4.99 -6.02
C TYR A 65 -1.29 -5.95 -4.91
N LYS A 66 -0.20 -6.67 -5.13
CA LYS A 66 0.42 -7.54 -4.12
C LYS A 66 1.82 -7.05 -3.81
N ILE A 67 2.12 -6.90 -2.53
CA ILE A 67 3.48 -6.69 -2.04
C ILE A 67 3.97 -8.02 -1.45
N ALA A 68 5.18 -8.41 -1.83
CA ALA A 68 5.92 -9.50 -1.21
C ALA A 68 7.18 -8.90 -0.57
N VAL A 69 7.35 -9.13 0.72
CA VAL A 69 8.53 -8.69 1.46
C VAL A 69 9.25 -9.93 1.95
N LYS A 70 10.47 -10.14 1.46
CA LYS A 70 11.28 -11.30 1.82
C LYS A 70 12.41 -10.88 2.74
N ASN A 71 12.38 -11.36 3.97
CA ASN A 71 13.47 -11.27 4.92
C ASN A 71 14.33 -12.54 4.86
N LYS A 72 15.45 -12.56 5.59
CA LYS A 72 16.42 -13.68 5.56
C LYS A 72 15.81 -15.04 5.93
N ALA A 73 14.72 -15.05 6.70
CA ALA A 73 14.07 -16.26 7.19
C ALA A 73 12.66 -16.47 6.60
N ASP A 74 11.91 -15.39 6.39
CA ASP A 74 10.48 -15.45 6.09
C ASP A 74 10.12 -14.55 4.89
N GLU A 75 9.11 -14.97 4.14
CA GLU A 75 8.47 -14.17 3.09
C GLU A 75 7.04 -13.87 3.50
N ILE A 76 6.72 -12.58 3.61
CA ILE A 76 5.36 -12.12 3.89
C ILE A 76 4.77 -11.54 2.61
N THR A 77 3.48 -11.77 2.39
CA THR A 77 2.74 -11.18 1.28
C THR A 77 1.51 -10.44 1.79
N ALA A 78 1.20 -9.31 1.19
CA ALA A 78 -0.02 -8.56 1.46
C ALA A 78 -0.67 -8.13 0.14
N ASN A 79 -1.99 -8.03 0.12
CA ASN A 79 -2.77 -7.74 -1.09
C ASN A 79 -3.63 -6.51 -0.83
N VAL A 80 -3.72 -5.63 -1.82
CA VAL A 80 -4.43 -4.35 -1.78
C VAL A 80 -5.19 -4.21 -3.09
N ASN A 81 -6.48 -3.89 -3.05
CA ASN A 81 -7.25 -3.69 -4.27
C ASN A 81 -7.49 -2.21 -4.54
N LEU A 82 -7.07 -1.73 -5.70
CA LEU A 82 -7.28 -0.36 -6.16
C LEU A 82 -8.48 -0.34 -7.13
N ASN A 83 -9.54 0.35 -6.74
CA ASN A 83 -10.72 0.58 -7.58
C ASN A 83 -10.88 2.08 -7.84
N PHE A 84 -11.37 2.43 -9.02
CA PHE A 84 -11.86 3.78 -9.31
C PHE A 84 -13.38 3.78 -9.19
N SER A 85 -13.91 4.70 -8.40
CA SER A 85 -15.34 5.01 -8.39
C SER A 85 -15.54 6.27 -9.21
N ASN A 86 -16.25 6.16 -10.32
CA ASN A 86 -16.68 7.33 -11.07
C ASN A 86 -17.74 8.05 -10.22
N GLU A 87 -17.66 9.37 -10.07
CA GLU A 87 -18.58 10.14 -9.24
C GLU A 87 -20.05 10.03 -9.69
N ASP A 88 -20.31 9.50 -10.89
CA ASP A 88 -21.65 9.20 -11.42
C ASP A 88 -22.34 7.96 -10.77
N ASP A 89 -21.60 7.05 -10.14
CA ASP A 89 -22.17 5.82 -9.54
C ASP A 89 -22.56 5.98 -8.06
N ALA A 90 -22.22 7.11 -7.43
CA ALA A 90 -22.57 7.38 -6.03
C ALA A 90 -24.06 7.70 -5.83
N ALA A 91 -24.83 7.93 -6.91
CA ALA A 91 -26.26 8.23 -6.85
C ALA A 91 -27.16 6.98 -6.87
N ALA A 92 -26.64 5.77 -7.13
CA ALA A 92 -27.44 4.55 -7.26
C ALA A 92 -27.45 3.65 -6.01
N ALA A 93 -26.68 3.98 -4.96
CA ALA A 93 -26.61 3.21 -3.72
C ALA A 93 -27.35 3.86 -2.53
N ALA A 94 -28.41 4.62 -2.78
CA ALA A 94 -29.44 4.83 -1.75
C ALA A 94 -30.34 3.58 -1.74
N PRO A 95 -30.32 2.71 -0.71
CA PRO A 95 -31.27 1.62 -0.63
C PRO A 95 -32.68 2.21 -0.57
N ALA A 96 -33.51 1.75 -1.50
CA ALA A 96 -34.92 2.03 -1.59
C ALA A 96 -35.63 1.79 -0.25
N ALA A 97 -36.62 2.62 0.02
CA ALA A 97 -37.55 2.51 1.12
C ALA A 97 -38.02 1.07 1.38
N ASN A 98 -37.74 0.57 2.58
CA ASN A 98 -38.57 -0.44 3.21
C ASN A 98 -39.01 0.09 4.59
N SER A 99 -40.19 0.72 4.58
CA SER A 99 -41.01 0.85 5.78
C SER A 99 -41.21 -0.54 6.40
N ALA A 100 -40.66 -0.75 7.59
CA ALA A 100 -41.14 -1.75 8.52
C ALA A 100 -41.14 -1.09 9.89
N GLU A 101 -42.32 -0.64 10.29
CA GLU A 101 -42.64 -0.11 11.61
C GLU A 101 -42.19 -1.11 12.69
N GLY A 102 -41.10 -0.78 13.39
CA GLY A 102 -40.69 -1.49 14.59
C GLY A 102 -41.66 -1.17 15.72
N THR A 103 -42.68 -2.00 15.91
CA THR A 103 -43.47 -1.92 17.14
C THR A 103 -42.63 -2.49 18.28
N ALA A 104 -42.24 -1.64 19.23
CA ALA A 104 -41.51 -2.08 20.42
C ALA A 104 -42.39 -3.01 21.27
N PRO A 105 -41.92 -4.20 21.69
CA PRO A 105 -42.70 -5.05 22.58
C PRO A 105 -42.77 -4.42 23.97
N THR A 106 -43.97 -4.27 24.53
CA THR A 106 -44.16 -3.88 25.93
C THR A 106 -43.94 -5.11 26.81
N PHE A 107 -43.00 -5.01 27.74
CA PHE A 107 -42.75 -6.01 28.77
C PHE A 107 -43.82 -5.86 29.87
N ILE A 108 -44.77 -6.80 29.93
CA ILE A 108 -45.66 -6.92 31.10
C ILE A 108 -44.96 -7.77 32.16
N GLN A 109 -44.97 -7.25 33.39
CA GLN A 109 -44.30 -7.75 34.59
C GLN A 109 -44.85 -9.09 35.09
#